data_AF-A0A0D2CYE6-F1
#
_entry.id   AF-A0A0D2CYE6-F1
#
_cell.length_a   1.000
_cell.length_b   1.000
_cell.length_c   1.000
_cell.angle_alpha   90.00
_cell.angle_beta   90.00
_cell.angle_gamma   90.00
#
_symmetry.space_group_name_H-M   'P 1'
#
loop_
_entity.id
_entity.type
_entity.pdbx_description
1 polymer ?
#
loop_
_entity_poly.entity_id
_entity_poly.type
_entity_poly.pdbx_seq_one_letter_code
_entity_poly.pdbx_strand_id
1 'polypeptide(L)'
;MVAVAATFDSYVSRTDHTNLILEQRAQAVRAFSDQPPSWDIALIVCRLFSSMAQCNEDFPAAMAHMKSGEKILREATQHGHTQSEIVRLMAATFMGLSADANNDLNVIKRFPLGKRQAFLELKVIGSDYARLLRRIAQMHHRDLDTPTMGFLSVAFTTMNQAISSAMYPDILVFTGDDGVVSAAEVRSHLTREDSLLTLDDLIIMYPCLLYELEQYVEARAAGRAGPEVSSLEGLKQRLKVLVDNYVVQVSAIEPRMTAGTFWLDDEAIPGCLMDKHLDRPQIGVSPCFGREDAAGHDDPVVRERRQYYHEYVCQYRSGFMG
;
A
#
# COMPACT_ATOMS: atom_id res chain seq x y z
N MET A 1 -12.15 -9.91 16.88
CA MET A 1 -12.85 -8.60 16.81
C MET A 1 -12.87 -7.87 18.13
N VAL A 2 -13.40 -8.44 19.23
CA VAL A 2 -13.43 -7.79 20.56
C VAL A 2 -12.04 -7.28 20.99
N ALA A 3 -11.01 -8.14 20.88
CA ALA A 3 -9.63 -7.74 21.20
C ALA A 3 -9.16 -6.52 20.39
N VAL A 4 -9.51 -6.44 19.11
CA VAL A 4 -9.12 -5.34 18.21
C VAL A 4 -9.79 -4.04 18.63
N ALA A 5 -11.11 -4.09 18.89
CA ALA A 5 -11.86 -2.94 19.38
C ALA A 5 -11.30 -2.42 20.71
N ALA A 6 -10.99 -3.33 21.64
CA ALA A 6 -10.38 -3.00 22.92
C ALA A 6 -8.98 -2.39 22.76
N THR A 7 -8.14 -2.90 21.84
CA THR A 7 -6.83 -2.31 21.53
C THR A 7 -6.95 -0.92 20.95
N PHE A 8 -7.88 -0.69 20.02
CA PHE A 8 -8.08 0.63 19.44
C PHE A 8 -8.61 1.63 20.48
N ASP A 9 -9.57 1.22 21.31
CA ASP A 9 -10.06 2.06 22.40
C ASP A 9 -8.95 2.37 23.41
N SER A 10 -8.13 1.39 23.80
CA SER A 10 -6.95 1.64 24.64
C SER A 10 -5.98 2.64 24.05
N TYR A 11 -5.75 2.59 22.73
CA TYR A 11 -4.88 3.55 22.04
C TYR A 11 -5.47 4.96 22.03
N VAL A 12 -6.77 5.10 21.77
CA VAL A 12 -7.44 6.41 21.61
C VAL A 12 -7.81 7.03 22.96
N SER A 13 -8.51 6.29 23.81
CA SER A 13 -9.04 6.79 25.08
C SER A 13 -8.06 6.67 26.24
N ARG A 14 -6.90 6.01 26.04
CA ARG A 14 -5.90 5.67 27.07
C ARG A 14 -6.46 4.82 28.22
N THR A 15 -7.59 4.16 27.98
CA THR A 15 -8.19 3.23 28.95
C THR A 15 -7.46 1.89 28.88
N ASP A 16 -7.01 1.35 30.01
CA ASP A 16 -6.30 0.07 30.03
C ASP A 16 -7.28 -1.12 29.86
N HIS A 17 -7.21 -1.77 28.69
CA HIS A 17 -7.94 -3.01 28.38
C HIS A 17 -7.03 -4.23 28.27
N THR A 18 -5.80 -4.18 28.81
CA THR A 18 -4.77 -5.22 28.60
C THR A 18 -5.29 -6.64 28.90
N ASN A 19 -5.98 -6.83 30.02
CA ASN A 19 -6.51 -8.16 30.40
C ASN A 19 -7.56 -8.67 29.40
N LEU A 20 -8.51 -7.80 29.00
CA LEU A 20 -9.53 -8.14 28.01
C LEU A 20 -8.90 -8.49 26.66
N ILE A 21 -7.89 -7.73 26.23
CA ILE A 21 -7.17 -7.96 24.98
C ILE A 21 -6.48 -9.32 25.00
N LEU A 22 -5.76 -9.64 26.08
CA LEU A 22 -5.04 -10.91 26.23
C LEU A 22 -5.99 -12.11 26.28
N GLU A 23 -7.07 -12.01 27.05
CA GLU A 23 -8.08 -13.07 27.18
C GLU A 23 -8.73 -13.39 25.83
N GLN A 24 -9.16 -12.35 25.10
CA GLN A 24 -9.83 -12.51 23.81
C GLN A 24 -8.87 -13.01 22.72
N ARG A 25 -7.59 -12.60 22.75
CA ARG A 25 -6.54 -13.18 21.89
C ARG A 25 -6.34 -14.67 22.17
N ALA A 26 -6.20 -15.04 23.45
CA ALA A 26 -6.02 -16.44 23.84
C ALA A 26 -7.24 -17.30 23.51
N GLN A 27 -8.45 -16.75 23.62
CA GLN A 27 -9.68 -17.44 23.20
C GLN A 27 -9.71 -17.68 21.69
N ALA A 28 -9.32 -16.68 20.87
CA ALA A 28 -9.25 -16.84 19.43
C ALA A 28 -8.22 -17.91 19.01
N VAL A 29 -7.02 -17.91 19.61
CA VAL A 29 -5.98 -18.90 19.32
C VAL A 29 -6.43 -20.33 19.71
N ARG A 30 -7.11 -20.48 20.85
CA ARG A 30 -7.66 -21.77 21.27
C ARG A 30 -8.73 -22.26 20.29
N ALA A 31 -9.65 -21.39 19.87
CA ALA A 31 -10.67 -21.74 18.89
C ALA A 31 -10.07 -22.24 17.56
N PHE A 32 -8.96 -21.66 17.10
CA PHE A 32 -8.26 -22.13 15.89
C PHE A 32 -7.48 -23.44 16.07
N SER A 33 -7.15 -23.79 17.31
CA SER A 33 -6.52 -25.07 17.62
C SER A 33 -7.55 -26.20 17.64
N ASP A 34 -8.78 -25.92 18.08
CA ASP A 34 -9.88 -26.89 18.14
C ASP A 34 -10.56 -27.11 16.78
N GLN A 35 -10.67 -26.05 15.97
CA GLN A 35 -11.18 -26.11 14.59
C GLN A 35 -10.29 -25.29 13.66
N PRO A 36 -9.59 -25.93 12.70
CA PRO A 36 -8.75 -25.21 11.76
C PRO A 36 -9.57 -24.14 11.01
N PRO A 37 -9.18 -22.86 11.05
CA PRO A 37 -9.90 -21.81 10.34
C PRO A 37 -9.76 -21.99 8.82
N SER A 38 -10.69 -21.41 8.06
CA SER A 38 -10.47 -21.23 6.62
C SER A 38 -9.26 -20.33 6.38
N TRP A 39 -8.63 -20.45 5.20
CA TRP A 39 -7.49 -19.62 4.81
C TRP A 39 -7.79 -18.13 4.94
N ASP A 40 -8.99 -17.70 4.55
CA ASP A 40 -9.43 -16.30 4.65
C ASP A 40 -9.46 -15.80 6.08
N ILE A 41 -10.04 -16.60 7.00
CA ILE A 41 -10.10 -16.25 8.42
C ILE A 41 -8.69 -16.18 9.02
N ALA A 42 -7.83 -17.13 8.67
CA ALA A 42 -6.45 -17.15 9.15
C ALA A 42 -5.65 -15.92 8.68
N LEU A 43 -5.80 -15.53 7.41
CA LEU A 43 -5.19 -14.32 6.85
C LEU A 43 -5.71 -13.06 7.55
N ILE A 44 -7.03 -12.91 7.70
CA ILE A 44 -7.65 -11.78 8.41
C ILE A 44 -7.11 -11.67 9.84
N VAL A 45 -7.00 -12.79 10.56
CA VAL A 45 -6.49 -12.82 11.93
C VAL A 45 -5.03 -12.41 12.01
N CYS A 46 -4.17 -12.97 11.15
CA CYS A 46 -2.75 -12.58 11.08
C CYS A 46 -2.62 -11.07 10.89
N ARG A 47 -3.47 -10.49 10.06
CA ARG A 47 -3.48 -9.04 9.83
C ARG A 47 -3.93 -8.26 11.06
N LEU A 48 -5.06 -8.64 11.67
CA LEU A 48 -5.57 -7.98 12.87
C LEU A 48 -4.56 -8.03 14.02
N PHE A 49 -3.90 -9.17 14.22
CA PHE A 49 -2.87 -9.30 15.26
C PHE A 49 -1.63 -8.47 14.96
N SER A 50 -1.22 -8.37 13.69
CA SER A 50 -0.14 -7.47 13.29
C SER A 50 -0.50 -6.01 13.61
N SER A 51 -1.68 -5.54 13.21
CA SER A 51 -2.13 -4.17 13.49
C SER A 51 -2.24 -3.87 14.99
N MET A 52 -2.76 -4.82 15.78
CA MET A 52 -2.79 -4.66 17.24
C MET A 52 -1.38 -4.58 17.85
N ALA A 53 -0.41 -5.34 17.33
CA ALA A 53 0.98 -5.28 17.78
C ALA A 53 1.63 -3.94 17.42
N GLN A 54 1.37 -3.42 16.22
CA GLN A 54 1.81 -2.10 15.78
C GLN A 54 1.26 -0.97 16.67
N CYS A 55 -0.04 -1.02 17.03
CA CYS A 55 -0.64 -0.04 17.96
C CYS A 55 0.05 -0.01 19.33
N ASN A 56 0.66 -1.12 19.74
CA ASN A 56 1.39 -1.26 20.99
C ASN A 56 2.92 -1.11 20.82
N GLU A 57 3.38 -0.66 19.64
CA GLU A 57 4.80 -0.51 19.29
C GLU A 57 5.62 -1.82 19.37
N ASP A 58 4.95 -2.99 19.36
CA ASP A 58 5.58 -4.31 19.30
C ASP A 58 5.84 -4.74 17.85
N PHE A 59 6.79 -4.05 17.23
CA PHE A 59 7.21 -4.33 15.84
C PHE A 59 7.69 -5.77 15.60
N PRO A 60 8.46 -6.41 16.52
CA PRO A 60 8.82 -7.82 16.35
C PRO A 60 7.61 -8.75 16.23
N ALA A 61 6.60 -8.61 17.10
CA ALA A 61 5.38 -9.40 17.01
C ALA A 61 4.57 -9.07 15.75
N ALA A 62 4.48 -7.79 15.39
CA ALA A 62 3.82 -7.36 14.16
C ALA A 62 4.41 -8.06 12.92
N MET A 63 5.75 -8.11 12.83
CA MET A 63 6.46 -8.79 11.74
C MET A 63 6.29 -10.31 11.77
N ALA A 64 6.26 -10.93 12.95
CA ALA A 64 6.01 -12.36 13.08
C ALA A 64 4.62 -12.75 12.53
N HIS A 65 3.59 -11.95 12.82
CA HIS A 65 2.25 -12.18 12.28
C HIS A 65 2.18 -11.97 10.77
N MET A 66 2.89 -10.97 10.22
CA MET A 66 2.96 -10.77 8.77
C MET A 66 3.66 -11.94 8.06
N LYS A 67 4.78 -12.45 8.61
CA LYS A 67 5.45 -13.66 8.09
C LYS A 67 4.58 -14.92 8.16
N SER A 68 3.78 -15.07 9.22
CA SER A 68 2.81 -16.16 9.32
C SER A 68 1.74 -16.03 8.23
N GLY A 69 1.23 -14.83 8.00
CA GLY A 69 0.24 -14.57 6.94
C GLY A 69 0.80 -14.86 5.54
N GLU A 70 2.06 -14.51 5.29
CA GLU A 70 2.77 -14.90 4.05
C GLU A 70 2.81 -16.42 3.88
N LYS A 71 3.18 -17.16 4.93
CA LYS A 71 3.24 -18.63 4.88
C LYS A 71 1.86 -19.22 4.56
N ILE A 72 0.83 -18.75 5.25
CA ILE A 72 -0.57 -19.16 5.05
C ILE A 72 -1.01 -18.85 3.62
N LEU A 73 -0.66 -17.68 3.08
CA LEU A 73 -0.99 -17.28 1.72
C LEU A 73 -0.33 -18.19 0.67
N ARG A 74 0.94 -18.55 0.88
CA ARG A 74 1.67 -19.50 0.02
C ARG A 74 1.03 -20.89 0.07
N GLU A 75 0.66 -21.36 1.25
CA GLU A 75 -0.03 -22.65 1.43
C GLU A 75 -1.41 -22.64 0.78
N ALA A 76 -2.22 -21.60 0.98
CA ALA A 76 -3.52 -21.44 0.34
C ALA A 76 -3.41 -21.50 -1.20
N THR A 77 -2.38 -20.85 -1.75
CA THR A 77 -2.09 -20.88 -3.19
C THR A 77 -1.74 -22.27 -3.69
N GLN A 78 -0.88 -23.00 -2.97
CA GLN A 78 -0.51 -24.38 -3.33
C GLN A 78 -1.72 -25.34 -3.33
N HIS A 79 -2.73 -25.04 -2.52
CA HIS A 79 -3.99 -25.79 -2.46
C HIS A 79 -5.07 -25.28 -3.42
N GLY A 80 -4.75 -24.36 -4.33
CA GLY A 80 -5.67 -23.88 -5.36
C GLY A 80 -6.68 -22.82 -4.89
N HIS A 81 -6.50 -22.23 -3.71
CA HIS A 81 -7.38 -21.17 -3.18
C HIS A 81 -7.06 -19.76 -3.71
N THR A 82 -6.57 -19.65 -4.95
CA THR A 82 -6.18 -18.36 -5.56
C THR A 82 -7.36 -17.47 -5.98
N GLN A 83 -8.58 -18.02 -6.03
CA GLN A 83 -9.78 -17.27 -6.40
C GLN A 83 -10.47 -16.57 -5.20
N SER A 84 -9.99 -16.77 -3.98
CA SER A 84 -10.54 -16.05 -2.82
C SER A 84 -10.21 -14.56 -2.93
N GLU A 85 -11.24 -13.73 -2.79
CA GLU A 85 -11.09 -12.27 -2.77
C GLU A 85 -10.16 -11.83 -1.63
N ILE A 86 -10.28 -12.44 -0.44
CA ILE A 86 -9.41 -12.14 0.71
C ILE A 86 -7.95 -12.51 0.41
N VAL A 87 -7.71 -13.68 -0.18
CA VAL A 87 -6.36 -14.12 -0.59
C VAL A 87 -5.75 -13.10 -1.56
N ARG A 88 -6.52 -12.69 -2.58
CA ARG A 88 -6.09 -11.73 -3.61
C ARG A 88 -5.82 -10.35 -3.03
N LEU A 89 -6.72 -9.83 -2.20
CA LEU A 89 -6.62 -8.51 -1.58
C LEU A 89 -5.46 -8.40 -0.58
N MET A 90 -5.26 -9.44 0.23
CA MET A 90 -4.23 -9.44 1.26
C MET A 90 -2.85 -9.87 0.73
N ALA A 91 -2.78 -10.38 -0.51
CA ALA A 91 -1.53 -10.86 -1.09
C ALA A 91 -0.46 -9.78 -1.13
N ALA A 92 -0.79 -8.57 -1.60
CA ALA A 92 0.15 -7.46 -1.63
C ALA A 92 0.62 -7.03 -0.23
N THR A 93 -0.21 -7.22 0.80
CA THR A 93 0.12 -6.90 2.21
C THR A 93 1.14 -7.87 2.78
N PHE A 94 0.88 -9.17 2.66
CA PHE A 94 1.75 -10.19 3.24
C PHE A 94 3.01 -10.40 2.41
N MET A 95 2.93 -10.26 1.09
CA MET A 95 4.06 -10.44 0.19
C MET A 95 4.93 -9.19 0.05
N GLY A 96 4.33 -7.99 0.13
CA GLY A 96 5.04 -6.72 0.01
C GLY A 96 6.06 -6.46 1.11
N LEU A 97 5.75 -6.83 2.36
CA LEU A 97 6.70 -6.76 3.48
C LEU A 97 7.88 -7.73 3.33
N SER A 98 7.70 -8.82 2.59
CA SER A 98 8.78 -9.74 2.26
C SER A 98 9.65 -9.24 1.11
N ALA A 99 9.16 -8.30 0.28
CA ALA A 99 10.03 -7.62 -0.67
C ALA A 99 11.15 -6.82 0.02
N ASP A 100 10.85 -6.20 1.19
CA ASP A 100 11.81 -5.46 2.02
C ASP A 100 12.75 -6.38 2.83
N ALA A 101 12.29 -7.56 3.26
CA ALA A 101 13.02 -8.40 4.23
C ALA A 101 13.60 -9.71 3.70
N ASN A 102 13.14 -10.21 2.54
CA ASN A 102 13.61 -11.47 1.96
C ASN A 102 13.69 -11.39 0.43
N ASN A 103 14.90 -11.53 -0.10
CA ASN A 103 15.06 -11.99 -1.48
C ASN A 103 14.64 -13.45 -1.50
N ASP A 104 13.36 -13.71 -1.79
CA ASP A 104 12.93 -15.08 -2.09
C ASP A 104 13.68 -15.53 -3.34
N LEU A 105 14.81 -16.21 -3.12
CA LEU A 105 15.69 -16.70 -4.17
C LEU A 105 14.92 -17.60 -5.14
N ASN A 106 13.84 -18.24 -4.69
CA ASN A 106 12.99 -19.06 -5.55
C ASN A 106 12.16 -18.20 -6.51
N VAL A 107 11.68 -17.03 -6.07
CA VAL A 107 10.99 -16.06 -6.92
C VAL A 107 11.96 -15.45 -7.94
N ILE A 108 13.15 -15.03 -7.51
CA ILE A 108 14.16 -14.46 -8.40
C ILE A 108 14.61 -15.49 -9.45
N LYS A 109 14.76 -16.76 -9.05
CA LYS A 109 15.15 -17.84 -9.96
C LYS A 109 14.12 -18.09 -11.07
N ARG A 110 12.83 -17.77 -10.87
CA ARG A 110 11.79 -17.90 -11.90
C ARG A 110 11.99 -16.94 -13.06
N PHE A 111 12.56 -15.77 -12.81
CA PHE A 111 12.81 -14.80 -13.87
C PHE A 111 13.99 -15.23 -14.75
N PRO A 112 13.91 -14.98 -16.08
CA PRO A 112 15.04 -15.16 -16.99
C PRO A 112 16.27 -14.40 -16.51
N LEU A 113 17.47 -14.96 -16.72
CA LEU A 113 18.74 -14.37 -16.25
C LEU A 113 18.88 -12.88 -16.59
N GLY A 114 18.55 -12.48 -17.82
CA GLY A 114 18.62 -11.08 -18.28
C GLY A 114 17.61 -10.13 -17.61
N LYS A 115 16.61 -10.64 -16.90
CA LYS A 115 15.58 -9.84 -16.20
C LYS A 115 15.76 -9.83 -14.69
N ARG A 116 16.63 -10.67 -14.14
CA ARG A 116 16.86 -10.76 -12.69
C ARG A 116 17.46 -9.48 -12.12
N GLN A 117 18.44 -8.90 -12.82
CA GLN A 117 19.03 -7.64 -12.38
C GLN A 117 17.98 -6.53 -12.38
N ALA A 118 17.22 -6.40 -13.48
CA ALA A 118 16.12 -5.43 -13.57
C ALA A 118 15.11 -5.55 -12.42
N PHE A 119 14.75 -6.79 -12.05
CA PHE A 119 13.86 -7.05 -10.92
C PHE A 119 14.47 -6.59 -9.59
N LEU A 120 15.76 -6.85 -9.36
CA LEU A 120 16.46 -6.42 -8.15
C LEU A 120 16.55 -4.89 -8.05
N GLU A 121 16.83 -4.19 -9.15
CA GLU A 121 16.86 -2.73 -9.18
C GLU A 121 15.49 -2.15 -8.84
N LEU A 122 14.40 -2.68 -9.42
CA LEU A 122 13.04 -2.24 -9.09
C LEU A 122 12.67 -2.54 -7.63
N LYS A 123 13.17 -3.64 -7.05
CA LYS A 123 13.01 -3.88 -5.61
C LYS A 123 13.72 -2.82 -4.77
N VAL A 124 14.92 -2.40 -5.15
CA VAL A 124 15.67 -1.34 -4.45
C VAL A 124 14.90 -0.02 -4.48
N ILE A 125 14.42 0.39 -5.65
CA ILE A 125 13.63 1.62 -5.81
C ILE A 125 12.39 1.59 -4.90
N GLY A 126 11.66 0.47 -4.88
CA GLY A 126 10.50 0.30 -4.00
C GLY A 126 10.83 0.36 -2.51
N SER A 127 11.94 -0.27 -2.10
CA SER A 127 12.41 -0.28 -0.70
C SER A 127 12.86 1.11 -0.24
N ASP A 128 13.58 1.84 -1.09
CA ASP A 128 14.03 3.20 -0.80
C ASP A 128 12.83 4.15 -0.66
N TYR A 129 11.82 4.01 -1.51
CA TYR A 129 10.57 4.76 -1.38
C TYR A 129 9.80 4.42 -0.10
N ALA A 130 9.70 3.13 0.26
CA ALA A 130 9.10 2.71 1.54
C ALA A 130 9.84 3.29 2.75
N ARG A 131 11.17 3.35 2.70
CA ARG A 131 11.99 3.97 3.76
C ARG A 131 11.78 5.48 3.84
N LEU A 132 11.63 6.17 2.72
CA LEU A 132 11.26 7.58 2.69
C LEU A 132 9.90 7.79 3.37
N LEU A 133 8.87 7.01 3.02
CA LEU A 133 7.56 7.12 3.63
C LEU A 133 7.58 6.89 5.14
N ARG A 134 8.31 5.87 5.62
CA ARG A 134 8.48 5.64 7.06
C ARG A 134 9.11 6.83 7.76
N ARG A 135 10.12 7.45 7.17
CA ARG A 135 10.75 8.68 7.72
C ARG A 135 9.75 9.83 7.75
N ILE A 136 9.01 10.05 6.67
CA ILE A 136 7.96 11.09 6.61
C ILE A 136 6.91 10.87 7.70
N ALA A 137 6.43 9.64 7.87
CA ALA A 137 5.44 9.29 8.89
C ALA A 137 5.97 9.51 10.33
N GLN A 138 7.22 9.12 10.60
CA GLN A 138 7.87 9.33 11.91
C GLN A 138 8.08 10.81 12.24
N MET A 139 8.34 11.63 11.21
CA MET A 139 8.62 13.04 11.41
C MET A 139 7.33 13.85 11.64
N HIS A 140 6.22 13.62 10.90
CA HIS A 140 5.08 14.56 10.89
C HIS A 140 3.69 13.96 10.61
N HIS A 141 2.98 13.48 11.64
CA HIS A 141 1.52 13.26 11.51
C HIS A 141 0.69 14.55 11.37
N ARG A 142 1.26 15.76 11.54
CA ARG A 142 0.48 17.01 11.65
C ARG A 142 0.74 18.08 10.57
N ASP A 143 1.83 18.02 9.80
CA ASP A 143 2.28 19.17 8.98
C ASP A 143 2.15 18.98 7.45
N LEU A 144 1.95 17.75 6.98
CA LEU A 144 1.60 17.46 5.59
C LEU A 144 0.09 17.43 5.42
N ASP A 145 -0.40 18.09 4.38
CA ASP A 145 -1.83 18.08 4.08
C ASP A 145 -2.29 16.67 3.67
N THR A 146 -3.51 16.33 4.07
CA THR A 146 -4.13 15.03 3.79
C THR A 146 -4.06 14.60 2.30
N PRO A 147 -4.28 15.49 1.32
CA PRO A 147 -4.11 15.16 -0.09
C PRO A 147 -2.70 14.69 -0.45
N THR A 148 -1.67 15.39 0.03
CA THR A 148 -0.26 15.02 -0.24
C THR A 148 0.10 13.66 0.33
N MET A 149 -0.27 13.37 1.59
CA MET A 149 -0.06 12.04 2.17
C MET A 149 -0.82 10.95 1.41
N GLY A 150 -2.07 11.22 1.01
CA GLY A 150 -2.85 10.32 0.18
C GLY A 150 -2.15 9.99 -1.14
N PHE A 151 -1.60 11.00 -1.83
CA PHE A 151 -0.84 10.83 -3.06
C PHE A 151 0.40 9.96 -2.87
N LEU A 152 1.19 10.24 -1.83
CA LEU A 152 2.41 9.46 -1.53
C LEU A 152 2.08 8.00 -1.20
N SER A 153 0.96 7.74 -0.52
CA SER A 153 0.49 6.38 -0.25
C SER A 153 -0.04 5.65 -1.49
N VAL A 154 -0.72 6.34 -2.41
CA VAL A 154 -1.11 5.77 -3.72
C VAL A 154 0.12 5.31 -4.49
N ALA A 155 1.16 6.16 -4.56
CA ALA A 155 2.42 5.80 -5.18
C ALA A 155 3.02 4.51 -4.58
N PHE A 156 3.04 4.41 -3.24
CA PHE A 156 3.63 3.24 -2.57
C PHE A 156 2.81 1.98 -2.80
N THR A 157 1.48 2.06 -2.68
CA THR A 157 0.66 0.87 -2.95
C THR A 157 0.80 0.42 -4.40
N THR A 158 0.82 1.36 -5.34
CA THR A 158 0.99 1.06 -6.77
C THR A 158 2.29 0.28 -7.01
N MET A 159 3.42 0.78 -6.52
CA MET A 159 4.72 0.10 -6.65
C MET A 159 4.72 -1.27 -5.97
N ASN A 160 4.16 -1.35 -4.75
CA ASN A 160 4.11 -2.58 -3.98
C ASN A 160 3.23 -3.66 -4.65
N GLN A 161 2.10 -3.27 -5.22
CA GLN A 161 1.23 -4.19 -5.95
C GLN A 161 1.84 -4.64 -7.27
N ALA A 162 2.50 -3.74 -8.00
CA ALA A 162 3.20 -4.10 -9.23
C ALA A 162 4.28 -5.17 -8.96
N ILE A 163 5.20 -4.91 -8.02
CA ILE A 163 6.26 -5.86 -7.71
C ILE A 163 5.71 -7.17 -7.15
N SER A 164 4.67 -7.12 -6.31
CA SER A 164 4.00 -8.31 -5.76
C SER A 164 3.31 -9.13 -6.85
N SER A 165 2.67 -8.49 -7.83
CA SER A 165 2.01 -9.17 -8.96
C SER A 165 3.04 -9.79 -9.90
N ALA A 166 4.21 -9.16 -10.08
CA ALA A 166 5.31 -9.83 -10.79
C ALA A 166 5.90 -11.01 -10.02
N MET A 167 5.97 -10.95 -8.69
CA MET A 167 6.41 -12.07 -7.84
C MET A 167 5.39 -13.21 -7.81
N TYR A 168 4.10 -12.89 -7.89
CA TYR A 168 3.01 -13.86 -7.75
C TYR A 168 1.86 -13.58 -8.74
N PRO A 169 2.12 -13.72 -10.05
CA PRO A 169 1.17 -13.33 -11.10
C PRO A 169 -0.11 -14.17 -11.09
N ASP A 170 -0.05 -15.37 -10.51
CA ASP A 170 -1.18 -16.30 -10.42
C ASP A 170 -2.01 -16.09 -9.13
N ILE A 171 -1.57 -15.20 -8.22
CA ILE A 171 -2.27 -14.87 -6.96
C ILE A 171 -2.84 -13.45 -7.01
N LEU A 172 -1.99 -12.48 -7.34
CA LEU A 172 -2.37 -11.07 -7.36
C LEU A 172 -2.83 -10.70 -8.78
N VAL A 173 -4.07 -11.09 -9.08
CA VAL A 173 -4.74 -10.91 -10.37
C VAL A 173 -5.72 -9.74 -10.29
N PHE A 174 -5.54 -8.74 -11.14
CA PHE A 174 -6.50 -7.68 -11.38
C PHE A 174 -7.23 -7.95 -12.71
N THR A 175 -8.53 -7.77 -12.69
CA THR A 175 -9.48 -7.97 -13.77
C THR A 175 -10.01 -6.62 -14.24
N GLY A 176 -10.77 -6.59 -15.34
CA GLY A 176 -11.33 -5.35 -15.87
C GLY A 176 -12.31 -4.63 -14.94
N ASP A 177 -12.87 -5.35 -13.96
CA ASP A 177 -13.77 -4.81 -12.94
C ASP A 177 -12.99 -4.24 -11.74
N ASP A 178 -11.70 -4.57 -11.61
CA ASP A 178 -10.85 -3.95 -10.62
C ASP A 178 -10.42 -2.59 -11.14
N GLY A 179 -10.66 -1.54 -10.37
CA GLY A 179 -10.46 -0.14 -10.76
C GLY A 179 -8.99 0.27 -10.97
N VAL A 180 -8.31 -0.37 -11.92
CA VAL A 180 -6.88 -0.30 -12.18
C VAL A 180 -6.64 0.08 -13.64
N VAL A 181 -5.72 1.02 -13.88
CA VAL A 181 -5.23 1.32 -15.23
C VAL A 181 -4.12 0.34 -15.56
N SER A 182 -4.30 -0.46 -16.61
CA SER A 182 -3.36 -1.54 -16.92
C SER A 182 -1.98 -1.02 -17.33
N ALA A 183 -0.91 -1.80 -17.09
CA ALA A 183 0.44 -1.43 -17.50
C ALA A 183 0.57 -1.15 -19.01
N ALA A 184 -0.26 -1.80 -19.84
CA ALA A 184 -0.30 -1.57 -21.29
C ALA A 184 -0.87 -0.18 -21.65
N GLU A 185 -1.92 0.23 -20.96
CA GLU A 185 -2.51 1.58 -21.11
C GLU A 185 -1.54 2.64 -20.59
N VAL A 186 -0.92 2.41 -19.42
CA VAL A 186 0.11 3.30 -18.85
C VAL A 186 1.28 3.48 -19.81
N ARG A 187 1.79 2.38 -20.40
CA ARG A 187 2.87 2.45 -21.40
C ARG A 187 2.46 3.28 -22.62
N SER A 188 1.24 3.09 -23.11
CA SER A 188 0.72 3.82 -24.27
C SER A 188 0.63 5.32 -23.98
N HIS A 189 0.19 5.67 -22.76
CA HIS A 189 0.14 7.05 -22.27
C HIS A 189 1.53 7.68 -22.22
N LEU A 190 2.48 7.05 -21.52
CA LEU A 190 3.86 7.54 -21.40
C LEU A 190 4.56 7.70 -22.75
N THR A 191 4.28 6.80 -23.70
CA THR A 191 4.82 6.89 -25.06
C THR A 191 4.27 8.12 -25.80
N ARG A 192 2.98 8.40 -25.65
CA ARG A 192 2.33 9.57 -26.27
C ARG A 192 2.85 10.89 -25.70
N GLU A 193 3.20 10.90 -24.43
CA GLU A 193 3.73 12.08 -23.71
C GLU A 193 5.26 12.20 -23.78
N ASP A 194 5.95 11.36 -24.55
CA ASP A 194 7.42 11.30 -24.63
C ASP A 194 8.09 11.20 -23.25
N SER A 195 7.42 10.51 -22.32
CA SER A 195 7.80 10.36 -20.91
C SER A 195 8.08 8.90 -20.53
N LEU A 196 8.16 8.01 -21.52
CA LEU A 196 8.54 6.61 -21.33
C LEU A 196 10.05 6.52 -21.10
N LEU A 197 10.42 6.06 -19.91
CA LEU A 197 11.80 5.92 -19.44
C LEU A 197 12.27 4.49 -19.62
N THR A 198 13.55 4.32 -19.94
CA THR A 198 14.22 3.03 -19.78
C THR A 198 14.45 2.72 -18.30
N LEU A 199 14.81 1.48 -17.97
CA LEU A 199 15.19 1.14 -16.61
C LEU A 199 16.40 1.96 -16.13
N ASP A 200 17.39 2.20 -16.99
CA ASP A 200 18.59 2.96 -16.64
C ASP A 200 18.24 4.41 -16.32
N ASP A 201 17.36 5.03 -17.11
CA ASP A 201 16.85 6.39 -16.84
C ASP A 201 16.09 6.45 -15.51
N LEU A 202 15.32 5.40 -15.19
CA LEU A 202 14.59 5.29 -13.92
C LEU A 202 15.56 5.20 -12.73
N ILE A 203 16.63 4.40 -12.87
CA ILE A 203 17.70 4.25 -11.86
C ILE A 203 18.43 5.58 -11.63
N ILE A 204 18.62 6.38 -12.68
CA ILE A 204 19.23 7.72 -12.58
C ILE A 204 18.27 8.72 -11.93
N MET A 205 16.98 8.68 -12.28
CA MET A 205 15.98 9.66 -11.85
C MET A 205 15.58 9.53 -10.38
N TYR A 206 15.38 8.28 -9.91
CA TYR A 206 14.75 8.05 -8.61
C TYR A 206 15.51 8.64 -7.41
N PRO A 207 16.86 8.57 -7.30
CA PRO A 207 17.55 9.00 -6.09
C PRO A 207 17.41 10.50 -5.89
N CYS A 208 17.53 11.28 -6.97
CA CYS A 208 17.33 12.73 -6.96
C CYS A 208 15.92 13.09 -6.53
N LEU A 209 14.91 12.43 -7.10
CA LEU A 209 13.51 12.70 -6.76
C LEU A 209 13.20 12.38 -5.28
N LEU A 210 13.67 11.23 -4.78
CA LEU A 210 13.45 10.86 -3.37
C LEU A 210 14.13 11.84 -2.42
N TYR A 211 15.35 12.28 -2.74
CA TYR A 211 16.05 13.29 -1.96
C TYR A 211 15.31 14.64 -1.96
N GLU A 212 14.84 15.11 -3.11
CA GLU A 212 14.09 16.36 -3.19
C GLU A 212 12.75 16.29 -2.43
N LEU A 213 12.06 15.15 -2.47
CA LEU A 213 10.86 14.91 -1.67
C LEU A 213 11.17 14.94 -0.16
N GLU A 214 12.24 14.29 0.28
CA GLU A 214 12.69 14.31 1.68
C GLU A 214 12.99 15.75 2.13
N GLN A 215 13.77 16.50 1.35
CA GLN A 215 14.11 17.89 1.64
C GLN A 215 12.88 18.80 1.66
N TYR A 216 11.91 18.59 0.78
CA TYR A 216 10.65 19.35 0.78
C TYR A 216 9.89 19.14 2.10
N VAL A 217 9.76 17.89 2.55
CA VAL A 217 9.05 17.55 3.79
C VAL A 217 9.79 18.11 5.01
N GLU A 218 11.11 17.94 5.08
CA GLU A 218 11.95 18.49 6.16
C GLU A 218 11.90 20.02 6.25
N ALA A 219 11.93 20.72 5.11
CA ALA A 219 11.84 22.18 5.08
C ALA A 219 10.49 22.68 5.61
N ARG A 220 9.39 22.02 5.19
CA ARG A 220 8.03 22.35 5.64
C ARG A 220 7.87 22.12 7.14
N ALA A 221 8.35 21.00 7.63
CA ALA A 221 8.42 20.65 9.04
C ALA A 221 9.15 21.68 9.90
N ALA A 222 10.28 22.18 9.39
CA ALA A 222 11.09 23.19 10.06
C ALA A 222 10.49 24.62 9.96
N GLY A 223 9.31 24.78 9.36
CA GLY A 223 8.68 26.09 9.11
C GLY A 223 9.50 26.97 8.17
N ARG A 224 10.36 26.38 7.32
CA ARG A 224 11.18 27.10 6.36
C ARG A 224 10.44 27.21 5.03
N ALA A 225 10.76 28.26 4.25
CA ALA A 225 10.39 28.26 2.84
C ALA A 225 10.94 26.98 2.21
N GLY A 226 10.09 26.22 1.51
CA GLY A 226 10.49 24.99 0.83
C GLY A 226 11.65 25.26 -0.12
N PRO A 227 12.44 24.23 -0.49
CA PRO A 227 13.56 24.40 -1.41
C PRO A 227 13.07 25.08 -2.70
N GLU A 228 13.77 26.13 -3.15
CA GLU A 228 13.43 26.89 -4.37
C GLU A 228 13.48 26.05 -5.66
N VAL A 229 14.04 24.84 -5.58
CA VAL A 229 14.40 24.00 -6.72
C VAL A 229 13.19 23.32 -7.37
N SER A 230 12.17 22.91 -6.60
CA SER A 230 11.02 22.16 -7.12
C SER A 230 9.74 22.47 -6.32
N SER A 231 8.65 22.85 -7.00
CA SER A 231 7.33 22.98 -6.38
C SER A 231 6.77 21.62 -5.98
N LEU A 232 5.88 21.58 -4.98
CA LEU A 232 5.22 20.32 -4.56
C LEU A 232 4.50 19.62 -5.71
N GLU A 233 3.80 20.38 -6.56
CA GLU A 233 3.10 19.81 -7.72
C GLU A 233 4.08 19.30 -8.78
N GLY A 234 5.23 19.97 -8.95
CA GLY A 234 6.32 19.45 -9.80
C GLY A 234 6.90 18.14 -9.27
N LEU A 235 7.08 18.02 -7.95
CA LEU A 235 7.54 16.78 -7.30
C LEU A 235 6.50 15.65 -7.43
N LYS A 236 5.22 15.95 -7.22
CA LYS A 236 4.12 14.99 -7.42
C LYS A 236 4.07 14.49 -8.86
N GLN A 237 4.18 15.39 -9.84
CA GLN A 237 4.18 15.01 -11.25
C GLN A 237 5.37 14.09 -11.59
N ARG A 238 6.58 14.44 -11.13
CA ARG A 238 7.76 13.58 -11.32
C ARG A 238 7.61 12.23 -10.64
N LEU A 239 7.00 12.18 -9.46
CA LEU A 239 6.72 10.93 -8.75
C LEU A 239 5.69 10.08 -9.49
N LYS A 240 4.65 10.69 -10.06
CA LYS A 240 3.68 10.01 -10.91
C LYS A 240 4.37 9.38 -12.12
N VAL A 241 5.20 10.13 -12.84
CA VAL A 241 5.98 9.62 -14.00
C VAL A 241 6.90 8.47 -13.57
N LEU A 242 7.57 8.59 -12.43
CA LEU A 242 8.43 7.53 -11.89
C LEU A 242 7.64 6.25 -11.61
N VAL A 243 6.50 6.35 -10.93
CA VAL A 243 5.65 5.20 -10.59
C VAL A 243 5.02 4.58 -11.83
N ASP A 244 4.55 5.39 -12.78
CA ASP A 244 4.00 4.89 -14.05
C ASP A 244 5.05 4.10 -14.82
N ASN A 245 6.28 4.62 -14.92
CA ASN A 245 7.40 3.91 -15.52
C ASN A 245 7.80 2.67 -14.72
N TYR A 246 7.79 2.73 -13.39
CA TYR A 246 8.05 1.58 -12.52
C TYR A 246 7.12 0.41 -12.86
N VAL A 247 5.80 0.66 -12.94
CA VAL A 247 4.81 -0.36 -13.30
C VAL A 247 5.10 -0.95 -14.68
N VAL A 248 5.43 -0.11 -15.67
CA VAL A 248 5.79 -0.59 -17.02
C VAL A 248 7.04 -1.47 -17.00
N GLN A 249 8.09 -1.07 -16.28
CA GLN A 249 9.33 -1.85 -16.18
C GLN A 249 9.09 -3.19 -15.47
N VAL A 250 8.25 -3.21 -14.43
CA VAL A 250 7.87 -4.47 -13.76
C VAL A 250 7.08 -5.38 -14.72
N SER A 251 6.14 -4.85 -15.49
CA SER A 251 5.38 -5.62 -16.49
C SER A 251 6.27 -6.21 -17.59
N ALA A 252 7.35 -5.52 -17.94
CA ALA A 252 8.31 -6.00 -18.92
C ALA A 252 9.08 -7.23 -18.40
N ILE A 253 9.25 -7.37 -17.08
CA ILE A 253 9.89 -8.52 -16.43
C ILE A 253 8.96 -9.73 -16.43
N GLU A 254 7.74 -9.58 -15.91
CA GLU A 254 6.70 -10.61 -15.86
C GLU A 254 5.45 -10.15 -16.62
N PRO A 255 5.29 -10.54 -17.90
CA PRO A 255 4.18 -10.11 -18.73
C PRO A 255 2.80 -10.59 -18.27
N ARG A 256 2.74 -11.60 -17.37
CA ARG A 256 1.48 -12.05 -16.75
C ARG A 256 1.02 -11.16 -15.60
N MET A 257 1.84 -10.18 -15.20
CA MET A 257 1.45 -9.17 -14.23
C MET A 257 0.20 -8.43 -14.72
N THR A 258 -0.82 -8.36 -13.87
CA THR A 258 -2.08 -7.66 -14.16
C THR A 258 -2.23 -6.39 -13.33
N ALA A 259 -1.36 -6.18 -12.35
CA ALA A 259 -1.29 -4.93 -11.61
C ALA A 259 -1.05 -3.73 -12.55
N GLY A 260 -1.48 -2.58 -12.07
CA GLY A 260 -1.41 -1.34 -12.82
C GLY A 260 -1.39 -0.16 -11.86
N THR A 261 -1.93 0.98 -12.29
CA THR A 261 -1.92 2.20 -11.48
C THR A 261 -3.32 2.59 -11.04
N PHE A 262 -3.38 3.32 -9.92
CA PHE A 262 -4.63 3.76 -9.27
C PHE A 262 -4.79 5.27 -9.37
N TRP A 263 -4.12 5.92 -10.33
CA TRP A 263 -4.26 7.35 -10.50
C TRP A 263 -5.71 7.67 -10.86
N LEU A 264 -6.28 8.58 -10.07
CA LEU A 264 -7.55 9.23 -10.33
C LEU A 264 -7.15 10.65 -10.76
N ASP A 265 -7.81 11.20 -11.78
CA ASP A 265 -7.42 12.48 -12.39
C ASP A 265 -7.06 13.60 -11.39
N ASP A 266 -6.21 14.51 -11.87
CA ASP A 266 -5.32 15.43 -11.14
C ASP A 266 -5.94 16.29 -10.01
N GLU A 267 -7.26 16.30 -9.79
CA GLU A 267 -7.89 17.19 -8.81
C GLU A 267 -8.41 16.55 -7.52
N ALA A 268 -8.51 15.23 -7.40
CA ALA A 268 -9.07 14.69 -6.16
C ALA A 268 -8.71 13.22 -5.93
N ILE A 269 -7.64 13.00 -5.18
CA ILE A 269 -7.64 11.93 -4.19
C ILE A 269 -7.95 12.62 -2.85
N PRO A 270 -9.23 12.73 -2.44
CA PRO A 270 -9.53 13.08 -1.07
C PRO A 270 -9.05 11.90 -0.23
N GLY A 271 -7.88 12.07 0.36
CA GLY A 271 -7.38 11.34 1.52
C GLY A 271 -7.73 9.86 1.57
N CYS A 272 -6.76 9.03 1.24
CA CYS A 272 -6.66 7.72 1.84
C CYS A 272 -6.46 7.83 3.38
N LEU A 273 -7.16 8.69 4.12
CA LEU A 273 -6.79 9.03 5.50
C LEU A 273 -8.01 9.16 6.40
N MET A 274 -7.98 8.35 7.45
CA MET A 274 -8.86 8.32 8.61
C MET A 274 -8.85 9.61 9.45
N ASP A 275 -7.84 10.47 9.29
CA ASP A 275 -7.57 11.57 10.25
C ASP A 275 -8.74 12.56 10.40
N LYS A 276 -9.54 12.77 9.35
CA LYS A 276 -10.71 13.66 9.44
C LYS A 276 -11.92 13.07 10.16
N HIS A 277 -11.90 11.78 10.51
CA HIS A 277 -12.97 11.17 11.30
C HIS A 277 -12.83 11.42 12.81
N LEU A 278 -11.63 11.78 13.29
CA LEU A 278 -11.39 12.02 14.71
C LEU A 278 -11.73 13.44 15.16
N ASP A 279 -11.72 14.42 14.24
CA ASP A 279 -12.03 15.83 14.55
C ASP A 279 -13.53 16.18 14.45
N ARG A 280 -14.42 15.23 14.13
CA ARG A 280 -15.87 15.49 14.05
C ARG A 280 -16.64 14.80 15.18
N PRO A 281 -17.48 15.54 15.93
CA PRO A 281 -18.37 14.92 16.91
C PRO A 281 -19.32 13.93 16.20
N GLN A 282 -19.31 12.68 16.66
CA GLN A 282 -20.05 11.55 16.10
C GLN A 282 -21.55 11.63 16.43
N ILE A 283 -22.24 12.61 15.85
CA ILE A 283 -23.70 12.67 15.88
C ILE A 283 -24.19 12.47 14.44
N GLY A 284 -24.69 11.27 14.17
CA GLY A 284 -25.33 10.92 12.89
C GLY A 284 -24.34 10.38 11.85
N VAL A 285 -24.75 9.28 11.23
CA VAL A 285 -24.23 8.62 10.01
C VAL A 285 -22.97 9.29 9.42
N SER A 286 -21.83 8.61 9.58
CA SER A 286 -20.54 9.01 9.00
C SER A 286 -20.69 9.32 7.50
N PRO A 287 -20.30 10.52 7.02
CA PRO A 287 -20.12 10.75 5.60
C PRO A 287 -18.81 10.08 5.20
N CYS A 288 -18.84 8.76 5.07
CA CYS A 288 -17.82 7.98 4.37
C CYS A 288 -17.87 8.19 2.85
N PHE A 289 -18.89 8.91 2.36
CA PHE A 289 -18.90 9.49 1.04
C PHE A 289 -18.33 10.90 1.15
N GLY A 290 -17.42 11.23 0.24
CA GLY A 290 -16.91 12.57 0.09
C GLY A 290 -18.06 13.57 0.18
N ARG A 291 -17.76 14.73 0.74
CA ARG A 291 -18.62 15.91 0.65
C ARG A 291 -19.18 15.98 -0.78
N GLU A 292 -20.49 15.79 -0.94
CA GLU A 292 -21.24 15.98 -2.20
C GLU A 292 -21.23 17.46 -2.65
N ASP A 293 -20.37 18.31 -2.07
CA ASP A 293 -20.28 19.75 -2.34
C ASP A 293 -19.29 20.08 -3.47
N ALA A 294 -19.16 19.18 -4.45
CA ALA A 294 -18.75 19.55 -5.79
C ALA A 294 -19.61 18.76 -6.77
N ALA A 295 -20.82 19.26 -6.99
CA ALA A 295 -21.63 18.92 -8.16
C ALA A 295 -20.83 19.30 -9.43
N GLY A 296 -20.01 18.36 -9.89
CA GLY A 296 -19.31 18.37 -11.15
C GLY A 296 -19.19 16.92 -11.60
N HIS A 297 -19.39 16.67 -12.89
CA HIS A 297 -19.49 15.33 -13.48
C HIS A 297 -18.23 14.46 -13.28
N ASP A 298 -18.09 13.79 -12.13
CA ASP A 298 -17.13 12.69 -12.01
C ASP A 298 -17.55 11.58 -13.00
N ASP A 299 -16.65 11.22 -13.91
CA ASP A 299 -16.81 10.06 -14.81
C ASP A 299 -17.14 8.82 -13.95
N PRO A 300 -18.19 8.04 -14.29
CA PRO A 300 -18.52 6.79 -13.61
C PRO A 300 -17.31 5.87 -13.37
N VAL A 301 -16.38 5.81 -14.32
CA VAL A 301 -15.15 5.00 -14.25
C VAL A 301 -14.22 5.53 -13.16
N VAL A 302 -14.03 6.85 -13.07
CA VAL A 302 -13.18 7.48 -12.05
C VAL A 302 -13.75 7.25 -10.64
N ARG A 303 -15.08 7.32 -10.51
CA ARG A 303 -15.76 7.04 -9.23
C ARG A 303 -15.58 5.59 -8.78
N GLU A 304 -15.71 4.63 -9.68
CA GLU A 304 -15.53 3.20 -9.38
C GLU A 304 -14.08 2.89 -8.98
N ARG A 305 -13.11 3.42 -9.71
CA ARG A 305 -11.68 3.32 -9.36
C ARG A 305 -11.39 3.89 -7.97
N ARG A 306 -11.98 5.04 -7.66
CA ARG A 306 -11.86 5.68 -6.35
C ARG A 306 -12.40 4.77 -5.24
N GLN A 307 -13.59 4.21 -5.43
CA GLN A 307 -14.21 3.32 -4.46
C GLN A 307 -13.35 2.07 -4.23
N TYR A 308 -12.92 1.42 -5.30
CA TYR A 308 -12.06 0.24 -5.24
C TYR A 308 -10.77 0.54 -4.47
N TYR A 309 -10.10 1.65 -4.80
CA TYR A 309 -8.87 2.03 -4.12
C TYR A 309 -9.11 2.23 -2.62
N HIS A 310 -10.13 2.99 -2.21
CA HIS A 310 -10.38 3.26 -0.79
C HIS A 310 -10.79 2.02 0.00
N GLU A 311 -11.50 1.10 -0.61
CA GLU A 311 -12.00 -0.10 0.07
C GLU A 311 -10.93 -1.18 0.19
N TYR A 312 -10.10 -1.34 -0.84
CA TYR A 312 -9.28 -2.54 -1.02
C TYR A 312 -7.77 -2.29 -1.09
N VAL A 313 -7.34 -1.05 -1.36
CA VAL A 313 -5.94 -0.73 -1.72
C VAL A 313 -5.33 0.33 -0.78
N CYS A 314 -6.17 1.21 -0.26
CA CYS A 314 -5.79 2.35 0.55
C CYS A 314 -5.18 1.92 1.88
N GLN A 315 -3.91 2.27 2.08
CA GLN A 315 -3.09 1.82 3.20
C GLN A 315 -3.67 2.14 4.58
N TYR A 316 -4.33 3.29 4.75
CA TYR A 316 -4.86 3.67 6.05
C TYR A 316 -6.22 3.04 6.37
N ARG A 317 -6.99 2.60 5.36
CA ARG A 317 -8.21 1.80 5.58
C ARG A 317 -7.93 0.30 5.69
N SER A 318 -6.87 -0.16 5.05
CA SER A 318 -6.46 -1.56 5.05
C SER A 318 -5.30 -1.86 6.03
N GLY A 319 -4.92 -0.89 6.87
CA GLY A 319 -4.03 -1.03 8.04
C GLY A 319 -2.52 -1.13 7.74
N PHE A 320 -2.06 -0.67 6.58
CA PHE A 320 -0.71 -0.86 6.01
C PHE A 320 0.37 0.07 6.54
N MET A 321 0.06 1.07 7.37
CA MET A 321 1.15 1.80 8.04
C MET A 321 1.86 0.88 9.02
N GLY A 322 3.08 0.48 8.65
CA GLY A 322 4.08 -0.07 9.54
C GLY A 322 5.14 0.96 9.89
#